data_AF-A0A4Q0VNE9-F1
#
_entry.id   AF-A0A4Q0VNE9-F1
#
_cell.length_a   1.000
_cell.length_b   1.000
_cell.length_c   1.000
_cell.angle_alpha   90.00
_cell.angle_beta   90.00
_cell.angle_gamma   90.00
#
_symmetry.space_group_name_H-M   'P 1'
#
loop_
_entity.id
_entity.type
_entity.pdbx_description
1 polymer ?
#
loop_
_entity_poly.entity_id
_entity_poly.type
_entity_poly.pdbx_seq_one_letter_code
_entity_poly.pdbx_strand_id
1 'polypeptide(L)'
;MGNCSTSKFLSVISKESWLRPAIQADLLDGVRAQIRTDGKHEFVFLMNFSSEKQWFVLNEDYIDMLNGVTVSGRIELQLHGVCVLKKEVSFK
;
A
#
# COMPACT_ATOMS: atom_id res chain seq x y z
N MET A 1 29.73 6.99 -4.14
CA MET A 1 28.36 7.47 -4.39
C MET A 1 27.79 6.70 -5.57
N GLY A 2 26.95 5.67 -5.38
CA GLY A 2 26.56 4.79 -6.48
C GLY A 2 25.13 4.26 -6.37
N ASN A 3 24.14 5.12 -6.14
CA ASN A 3 22.79 4.65 -5.84
C ASN A 3 21.71 5.59 -6.43
N CYS A 4 21.72 5.87 -7.74
CA CYS A 4 20.66 6.68 -8.38
C CYS A 4 20.18 6.12 -9.75
N SER A 5 20.36 4.82 -10.01
CA SER A 5 19.99 4.22 -11.31
C SER A 5 18.97 3.07 -11.18
N THR A 6 19.10 2.20 -10.17
CA THR A 6 18.26 0.99 -10.04
C THR A 6 16.80 1.26 -9.66
N SER A 7 16.54 2.13 -8.68
CA SER A 7 15.17 2.46 -8.28
C SER A 7 14.38 3.06 -9.46
N LYS A 8 14.96 4.07 -10.13
CA LYS A 8 14.35 4.72 -11.30
C LYS A 8 14.11 3.75 -12.45
N PHE A 9 15.07 2.85 -12.71
CA PHE A 9 14.96 1.81 -13.73
C PHE A 9 13.81 0.84 -13.44
N LEU A 10 13.71 0.32 -12.20
CA LEU A 10 12.64 -0.59 -11.81
C LEU A 10 11.26 0.09 -11.85
N SER A 11 11.17 1.37 -11.49
CA SER A 11 9.92 2.14 -11.62
C SER A 11 9.46 2.28 -13.07
N VAL A 12 10.39 2.48 -14.01
CA VAL A 12 10.06 2.56 -15.46
C VAL A 12 9.58 1.21 -15.97
N ILE A 13 10.31 0.13 -15.70
CA ILE A 13 9.92 -1.23 -16.12
C ILE A 13 8.55 -1.63 -15.56
N SER A 14 8.30 -1.32 -14.29
CA SER A 14 7.03 -1.62 -13.63
C SER A 14 5.84 -0.96 -14.35
N LYS A 15 6.02 0.31 -14.78
CA LYS A 15 5.02 1.04 -15.54
C LYS A 15 4.80 0.46 -16.94
N GLU A 16 5.88 0.10 -17.65
CA GLU A 16 5.80 -0.48 -19.00
C GLU A 16 5.22 -1.90 -19.01
N SER A 17 5.44 -2.66 -17.94
CA SER A 17 4.98 -4.05 -17.79
C SER A 17 3.58 -4.16 -17.19
N TRP A 18 2.87 -3.04 -16.98
CA TRP A 18 1.53 -3.00 -16.39
C TRP A 18 1.44 -3.70 -15.01
N LEU A 19 2.54 -3.69 -14.25
CA LEU A 19 2.55 -4.29 -12.92
C LEU A 19 1.63 -3.49 -11.99
N ARG A 20 0.69 -4.18 -11.35
CA ARG A 20 -0.24 -3.56 -10.42
C ARG A 20 0.46 -3.36 -9.06
N PRO A 21 0.46 -2.13 -8.51
CA PRO A 21 1.02 -1.89 -7.18
C PRO A 21 0.17 -2.60 -6.11
N ALA A 22 0.78 -2.79 -4.93
CA ALA A 22 0.09 -3.40 -3.79
C ALA A 22 -1.13 -2.59 -3.31
N ILE A 23 -1.10 -1.28 -3.54
CA ILE A 23 -2.19 -0.36 -3.28
C ILE A 23 -2.07 0.81 -4.24
N GLN A 24 -3.20 1.36 -4.68
CA GLN A 24 -3.22 2.60 -5.46
C GLN A 24 -3.19 3.80 -4.50
N ALA A 25 -2.03 4.03 -3.89
CA ALA A 25 -1.76 5.17 -3.02
C ALA A 25 -0.29 5.56 -3.14
N ASP A 26 0.00 6.85 -3.00
CA ASP A 26 1.37 7.34 -2.91
C ASP A 26 1.91 7.04 -1.51
N LEU A 27 2.74 6.00 -1.41
CA LEU A 27 3.36 5.60 -0.15
C LEU A 27 4.63 6.42 0.09
N LEU A 28 4.72 7.00 1.28
CA LEU A 28 5.91 7.71 1.75
C LEU A 28 7.03 6.72 2.12
N ASP A 29 8.27 7.21 2.09
CA ASP A 29 9.44 6.42 2.46
C ASP A 29 9.29 5.84 3.87
N GLY A 30 9.66 4.56 4.01
CA GLY A 30 9.52 3.82 5.25
C GLY A 30 8.17 3.10 5.43
N VAL A 31 7.18 3.33 4.55
CA VAL A 31 5.96 2.52 4.51
C VAL A 31 6.12 1.37 3.52
N ARG A 32 5.79 0.14 3.92
CA ARG A 32 5.73 -1.01 3.02
C ARG A 32 4.30 -1.52 2.88
N ALA A 33 3.91 -1.80 1.64
CA ALA A 33 2.67 -2.45 1.29
C ALA A 33 2.92 -3.87 0.78
N GLN A 34 2.13 -4.83 1.24
CA GLN A 34 2.14 -6.21 0.74
C GLN A 34 0.72 -6.69 0.52
N ILE A 35 0.45 -7.41 -0.58
CA ILE A 35 -0.85 -8.02 -0.84
C ILE A 35 -0.80 -9.50 -0.49
N ARG A 36 -1.86 -10.00 0.15
CA ARG A 36 -2.23 -11.41 0.14
C ARG A 36 -3.65 -11.54 -0.41
N THR A 37 -3.96 -12.67 -1.04
CA THR A 37 -5.31 -12.96 -1.52
C THR A 37 -5.75 -14.35 -1.11
N ASP A 38 -7.05 -14.50 -0.81
CA ASP A 38 -7.71 -15.80 -0.62
C ASP A 38 -8.44 -16.27 -1.90
N GLY A 39 -8.26 -15.57 -3.03
CA GLY A 39 -8.94 -15.79 -4.30
C GLY A 39 -10.27 -15.04 -4.47
N LYS A 40 -10.85 -14.50 -3.38
CA LYS A 40 -12.08 -13.69 -3.39
C LYS A 40 -11.85 -12.26 -2.90
N HIS A 41 -10.93 -12.10 -1.96
CA HIS A 41 -10.56 -10.84 -1.35
C HIS A 41 -9.06 -10.60 -1.46
N GLU A 42 -8.69 -9.33 -1.52
CA GLU A 42 -7.31 -8.86 -1.38
C GLU A 42 -7.16 -8.22 0.00
N PHE A 43 -6.05 -8.57 0.66
CA PHE A 43 -5.65 -8.06 1.95
C PHE A 43 -4.34 -7.31 1.77
N VAL A 44 -4.39 -5.99 1.91
CA VAL A 44 -3.24 -5.11 1.83
C VAL A 44 -2.72 -4.85 3.24
N PHE A 45 -1.51 -5.32 3.51
CA PHE A 45 -0.78 -5.06 4.75
C PHE A 45 0.06 -3.82 4.58
N LEU A 46 -0.27 -2.78 5.33
CA LEU A 46 0.46 -1.52 5.37
C LEU A 46 1.21 -1.43 6.68
N MET A 47 2.54 -1.35 6.58
CA MET A 47 3.43 -1.37 7.73
C MET A 47 4.32 -0.14 7.71
N ASN A 48 4.25 0.65 8.77
CA ASN A 48 5.11 1.81 8.96
C ASN A 48 6.41 1.40 9.65
N PHE A 49 7.51 1.36 8.91
CA PHE A 49 8.85 1.10 9.43
C PHE A 49 9.64 2.38 9.73
N SER A 50 9.04 3.56 9.54
CA SER A 50 9.69 4.83 9.90
C SER A 50 9.62 5.08 11.41
N SER A 51 10.39 6.07 11.86
CA SER A 51 10.38 6.56 13.24
C SER A 51 9.39 7.72 13.46
N GLU A 52 8.43 7.91 12.55
CA GLU A 52 7.45 9.00 12.58
C GLU A 52 6.06 8.52 12.15
N LYS A 53 5.04 9.35 12.38
CA LYS A 53 3.70 9.07 11.86
C LYS A 53 3.68 9.28 10.35
N GLN A 54 3.04 8.38 9.62
CA GLN A 54 2.90 8.46 8.17
C GLN A 54 1.43 8.56 7.79
N TRP A 55 1.15 9.21 6.68
CA TRP A 55 -0.20 9.31 6.12
C TRP A 55 -0.17 9.15 4.61
N PHE A 56 -1.27 8.67 4.05
CA PHE A 56 -1.45 8.49 2.61
C PHE A 56 -2.94 8.58 2.26
N VAL A 57 -3.23 8.81 0.98
CA VAL A 57 -4.60 8.94 0.47
C VAL A 57 -4.98 7.69 -0.31
N LEU A 58 -6.09 7.09 0.08
CA LEU A 58 -6.72 5.96 -0.59
C LEU A 58 -7.59 6.47 -1.73
N ASN A 59 -7.44 5.86 -2.91
CA ASN A 59 -8.23 6.19 -4.10
C ASN A 59 -9.60 5.48 -4.15
N GLU A 60 -9.82 4.50 -3.28
CA GLU A 60 -11.05 3.71 -3.18
C GLU A 60 -11.32 3.34 -1.71
N ASP A 61 -12.52 2.84 -1.43
CA ASP A 61 -12.92 2.44 -0.09
C ASP A 61 -12.37 1.05 0.26
N TYR A 62 -11.90 0.90 1.49
CA TYR A 62 -11.40 -0.36 2.03
C TYR A 62 -12.07 -0.67 3.37
N ILE A 63 -12.07 -1.94 3.77
CA ILE A 63 -12.44 -2.33 5.13
C ILE A 63 -11.16 -2.48 5.94
N ASP A 64 -10.99 -1.67 7.00
CA ASP A 64 -9.95 -1.91 7.99
C ASP A 64 -10.31 -3.14 8.82
N MET A 65 -9.57 -4.22 8.63
CA MET A 65 -9.80 -5.50 9.28
C MET A 65 -9.46 -5.51 10.77
N LEU A 66 -8.67 -4.54 11.25
CA LEU A 66 -8.32 -4.43 12.67
C LEU A 66 -9.43 -3.75 13.48
N ASN A 67 -10.08 -2.75 12.87
CA ASN A 67 -11.12 -1.95 13.52
C ASN A 67 -12.55 -2.30 13.07
N GLY A 68 -12.70 -3.04 11.96
CA GLY A 68 -13.98 -3.42 11.38
C GLY A 68 -14.74 -2.26 10.72
N VAL A 69 -14.06 -1.16 10.38
CA VAL A 69 -14.67 0.05 9.82
C VAL A 69 -14.25 0.25 8.37
N THR A 70 -15.15 0.82 7.56
CA THR A 70 -14.80 1.28 6.22
C THR A 70 -13.93 2.53 6.33
N VAL A 71 -12.80 2.54 5.64
CA VAL A 71 -11.85 3.65 5.56
C VAL A 71 -11.74 4.13 4.11
N SER A 72 -11.68 5.44 3.94
CA SER A 72 -11.54 6.10 2.64
C SER A 72 -10.81 7.43 2.78
N GLY A 73 -10.26 7.94 1.68
CA GLY A 73 -9.50 9.18 1.68
C GLY A 73 -8.21 9.07 2.51
N ARG A 74 -7.96 10.02 3.42
CA ARG A 74 -6.71 10.08 4.19
C ARG A 74 -6.74 9.11 5.36
N ILE A 75 -5.74 8.25 5.42
CA ILE A 75 -5.47 7.34 6.53
C ILE A 75 -4.11 7.66 7.16
N GLU A 76 -4.03 7.50 8.48
CA GLU A 76 -2.81 7.74 9.24
C GLU A 76 -2.33 6.44 9.90
N LEU A 77 -1.06 6.11 9.68
CA LEU A 77 -0.35 5.06 10.40
C LEU A 77 0.49 5.71 11.50
N GLN A 78 0.28 5.24 12.73
CA GLN A 78 1.14 5.62 13.85
C GLN A 78 2.57 5.09 13.66
N LEU A 79 3.50 5.55 14.51
CA LEU A 79 4.85 4.99 14.61
C LEU A 79 4.78 3.48 14.79
N HIS A 80 5.51 2.72 13.98
CA HIS A 80 5.49 1.25 13.98
C HIS A 80 4.08 0.65 13.84
N GLY A 81 3.13 1.44 13.31
CA GLY A 81 1.76 1.07 13.11
C GLY A 81 1.59 0.09 11.95
N VAL A 82 0.58 -0.75 12.07
CA VAL A 82 0.16 -1.67 11.02
C VAL A 82 -1.33 -1.47 10.77
N CYS A 83 -1.72 -1.52 9.51
CA CYS A 83 -3.12 -1.55 9.08
C CYS A 83 -3.31 -2.67 8.07
N VAL A 84 -4.45 -3.35 8.13
CA VAL A 84 -4.82 -4.42 7.20
C VAL A 84 -6.09 -4.01 6.49
N LEU A 85 -5.96 -3.63 5.22
CA LEU A 85 -7.08 -3.21 4.39
C LEU A 85 -7.58 -4.38 3.57
N LYS A 86 -8.89 -4.62 3.61
CA LYS A 86 -9.56 -5.63 2.79
C LYS A 86 -10.37 -4.97 1.69
N LYS A 87 -10.30 -5.54 0.49
CA LYS A 87 -11.24 -5.28 -0.61
C LYS A 87 -11.60 -6.58 -1.35
N GLU A 88 -12.65 -6.53 -2.15
CA GLU A 88 -12.97 -7.63 -3.07
C GLU A 88 -11.98 -7.67 -4.24
N VAL A 89 -11.64 -8.88 -4.71
CA VAL A 89 -10.76 -9.03 -5.87
C VAL A 89 -11.52 -8.54 -7.11
N SER A 90 -11.07 -7.40 -7.65
CA SER A 90 -11.46 -6.98 -8.99
C SER A 90 -10.52 -7.62 -10.00
N PHE A 91 -10.94 -8.77 -10.56
CA PHE A 91 -10.31 -9.30 -11.77
C PHE A 91 -10.72 -8.40 -12.95
N LYS A 92 -9.84 -7.44 -13.28
CA LYS A 92 -9.85 -6.74 -14.57
C LYS A 92 -8.61 -7.15 -15.35
#